data_AF-A0A1D2N014-F1
#
_entry.id   AF-A0A1D2N014-F1
#
_cell.length_a   1.000
_cell.length_b   1.000
_cell.length_c   1.000
_cell.angle_alpha   90.00
_cell.angle_beta   90.00
_cell.angle_gamma   90.00
#
_symmetry.space_group_name_H-M   'P 1'
#
loop_
_entity.id
_entity.type
_entity.pdbx_description
1 polymer ?
#
loop_
_entity_poly.entity_id
_entity_poly.type
_entity_poly.pdbx_seq_one_letter_code
_entity_poly.pdbx_strand_id
1 'polypeptide(L)'
;MAEEYEKYAVMRNLFRRRSSIEFTGAGFNQVVEADKVSDLIHEMGSNASQIEVKKQLEQVDTSHSGKLTFEQYQKVCDQFVKDTSITSAVHEFKGFTDFDTAT
;
A
#
# COMPACT_ATOMS: atom_id res chain seq x y z
N MET A 1 -11.91 -9.93 13.37
CA MET A 1 -13.16 -9.56 12.63
C MET A 1 -13.22 -8.07 12.32
N ALA A 2 -13.39 -7.16 13.29
CA ALA A 2 -13.43 -5.70 12.99
C ALA A 2 -12.05 -5.15 12.58
N GLU A 3 -11.02 -5.52 13.33
CA GLU A 3 -9.62 -5.10 13.13
C GLU A 3 -9.05 -5.48 11.75
N GLU A 4 -9.38 -6.67 11.24
CA GLU A 4 -8.96 -7.11 9.90
C GLU A 4 -9.65 -6.31 8.78
N TYR A 5 -10.90 -5.91 8.99
CA TYR A 5 -11.64 -5.09 8.04
C TYR A 5 -11.08 -3.67 7.98
N GLU A 6 -10.73 -3.08 9.13
CA GLU A 6 -10.09 -1.77 9.22
C GLU A 6 -8.71 -1.76 8.54
N LYS A 7 -7.88 -2.77 8.81
CA LYS A 7 -6.60 -2.96 8.13
C LYS A 7 -6.77 -3.00 6.61
N TYR A 8 -7.72 -3.79 6.12
CA TYR A 8 -7.98 -3.90 4.68
C TYR A 8 -8.46 -2.57 4.08
N ALA A 9 -9.34 -1.85 4.78
CA ALA A 9 -9.85 -0.56 4.33
C ALA A 9 -8.74 0.50 4.22
N VAL A 10 -7.84 0.58 5.21
CA VAL A 10 -6.68 1.46 5.19
C VAL A 10 -5.75 1.11 4.02
N MET A 11 -5.38 -0.17 3.90
CA MET A 11 -4.53 -0.68 2.83
C MET A 11 -5.11 -0.37 1.44
N ARG A 12 -6.40 -0.61 1.23
CA ARG A 12 -7.09 -0.32 -0.03
C ARG A 12 -7.15 1.18 -0.32
N ASN A 13 -7.39 2.01 0.69
CA ASN A 13 -7.44 3.47 0.54
C ASN A 13 -6.06 4.03 0.17
N LEU A 14 -5.01 3.61 0.86
CA LEU A 14 -3.62 4.00 0.58
C LEU A 14 -3.20 3.58 -0.83
N PHE A 15 -3.46 2.32 -1.20
CA PHE A 15 -3.21 1.84 -2.55
C PHE A 15 -3.90 2.72 -3.60
N ARG A 16 -5.19 2.98 -3.43
CA ARG A 16 -5.97 3.81 -4.37
C ARG A 16 -5.40 5.22 -4.54
N ARG A 17 -4.85 5.82 -3.48
CA ARG A 17 -4.27 7.18 -3.53
C ARG A 17 -2.93 7.25 -4.26
N ARG A 18 -2.14 6.17 -4.21
CA ARG A 18 -0.80 6.10 -4.83
C ARG A 18 -0.77 5.33 -6.14
N SER A 19 -1.84 4.60 -6.47
CA SER A 19 -1.92 3.81 -7.69
C SER A 19 -2.23 4.67 -8.92
N SER A 20 -1.69 4.26 -10.05
CA SER A 20 -2.06 4.73 -11.38
C SER A 20 -2.81 3.63 -12.14
N ILE A 21 -3.67 4.00 -13.08
CA ILE A 21 -4.29 3.03 -13.99
C ILE A 21 -3.39 2.89 -15.22
N GLU A 22 -2.97 1.67 -15.51
CA GLU A 22 -2.09 1.36 -16.63
C GLU A 22 -2.60 0.20 -17.46
N PHE A 23 -2.36 0.25 -18.77
CA PHE A 23 -2.64 -0.87 -19.64
C PHE A 23 -1.55 -1.94 -19.47
N THR A 24 -1.89 -3.02 -18.77
CA THR A 24 -1.12 -4.26 -18.84
C THR A 24 -1.65 -5.05 -20.03
N GLY A 25 -0.89 -5.98 -20.60
CA GLY A 25 -1.28 -6.66 -21.86
C GLY A 25 -2.68 -7.29 -21.90
N ALA A 26 -3.33 -7.50 -20.74
CA ALA A 26 -4.69 -8.01 -20.62
C ALA A 26 -5.78 -6.94 -20.41
N GLY A 27 -5.41 -5.67 -20.17
CA GLY A 27 -6.34 -4.58 -19.92
C GLY A 27 -5.81 -3.52 -18.95
N PHE A 28 -6.65 -2.54 -18.64
CA PHE A 28 -6.31 -1.51 -17.66
C PHE A 28 -6.36 -2.06 -16.23
N ASN A 29 -5.26 -1.95 -15.51
CA ASN A 29 -5.11 -2.38 -14.13
C ASN A 29 -4.61 -1.22 -13.28
N GLN A 30 -5.05 -1.19 -12.01
CA GLN A 30 -4.46 -0.28 -11.03
C GLN A 30 -3.14 -0.87 -10.54
N VAL A 31 -2.08 -0.08 -10.66
CA VAL A 31 -0.74 -0.47 -10.27
C VAL A 31 -0.07 0.63 -9.44
N VAL A 32 0.80 0.25 -8.52
CA VAL A 32 1.65 1.17 -7.76
C VAL A 32 3.11 0.87 -8.04
N GLU A 33 3.95 1.89 -8.05
CA GLU A 33 5.40 1.70 -8.19
C GLU A 33 5.99 0.95 -6.99
N ALA A 34 6.86 -0.02 -7.25
CA ALA A 34 7.48 -0.85 -6.23
C ALA A 34 8.22 -0.03 -5.16
N ASP A 35 8.90 1.03 -5.60
CA ASP A 35 9.65 1.94 -4.71
C ASP A 35 8.73 2.64 -3.68
N LYS A 36 7.45 2.85 -4.02
CA LYS A 36 6.47 3.50 -3.14
C LYS A 36 5.84 2.55 -2.13
N VAL A 37 6.01 1.24 -2.30
CA VAL A 37 5.38 0.26 -1.41
C VAL A 37 5.99 0.32 0.00
N SER A 38 7.27 0.63 0.14
CA SER A 38 7.88 0.80 1.46
C SER A 38 7.25 1.95 2.22
N ASP A 39 7.07 3.11 1.57
CA ASP A 39 6.40 4.27 2.17
C ASP A 39 4.97 3.91 2.59
N LEU A 40 4.22 3.21 1.73
CA LEU A 40 2.86 2.78 2.03
C LEU A 40 2.77 1.83 3.23
N ILE A 41 3.73 0.93 3.40
CA ILE A 41 3.79 0.00 4.53
C ILE A 41 4.11 0.76 5.83
N HIS A 42 4.98 1.77 5.77
CA HIS A 42 5.22 2.68 6.88
C HIS A 42 4.01 3.55 7.21
N GLU A 43 3.26 4.04 6.21
CA GLU A 43 2.02 4.80 6.39
C GLU A 43 0.93 3.97 7.11
N MET A 44 0.96 2.63 6.98
CA MET A 44 0.09 1.72 7.75
C MET A 44 0.56 1.45 9.18
N GLY A 45 1.70 2.02 9.59
CA GLY A 45 2.27 1.86 10.93
C GLY A 45 3.30 0.73 11.07
N SER A 46 3.71 0.07 9.98
CA SER A 46 4.79 -0.92 10.09
C SER A 46 6.16 -0.26 10.14
N ASN A 47 7.10 -0.86 10.87
CA ASN A 47 8.51 -0.47 10.91
C ASN A 47 9.38 -1.43 10.07
N ALA A 48 8.82 -1.94 8.97
CA ALA A 48 9.53 -2.82 8.05
C ALA A 48 10.78 -2.12 7.50
N SER A 49 11.91 -2.83 7.46
CA SER A 49 13.12 -2.28 6.83
C SER A 49 12.96 -2.24 5.32
N GLN A 50 13.39 -1.14 4.68
CA GLN A 50 13.39 -1.01 3.21
C GLN A 50 14.05 -2.20 2.51
N ILE A 51 15.10 -2.78 3.10
CA ILE A 51 15.80 -3.95 2.56
C ILE A 51 14.88 -5.17 2.54
N GLU A 52 14.10 -5.38 3.61
CA GLU A 52 13.20 -6.52 3.73
C GLU A 52 11.99 -6.37 2.82
N VAL A 53 11.41 -5.16 2.76
CA VAL A 53 10.34 -4.83 1.81
C VAL A 53 10.84 -5.07 0.39
N LYS A 54 12.02 -4.57 0.01
CA LYS A 54 12.60 -4.79 -1.31
C LYS A 54 12.76 -6.28 -1.65
N LYS A 55 13.25 -7.09 -0.71
CA LYS A 55 13.35 -8.55 -0.89
C LYS A 55 11.99 -9.21 -1.13
N GLN A 56 10.92 -8.71 -0.51
CA GLN A 56 9.58 -9.19 -0.78
C GLN A 56 9.05 -8.68 -2.12
N LEU A 57 9.34 -7.44 -2.48
CA LEU A 57 8.99 -6.86 -3.79
C LEU A 57 9.61 -7.67 -4.93
N GLU A 58 10.89 -8.05 -4.82
CA GLU A 58 11.57 -8.90 -5.81
C GLU A 58 10.92 -10.29 -5.97
N GLN A 59 10.29 -10.81 -4.90
CA GLN A 59 9.59 -12.10 -4.95
C GLN A 59 8.19 -11.98 -5.56
N VAL A 60 7.52 -10.84 -5.41
CA VAL A 60 6.15 -10.65 -5.94
C VAL A 60 6.12 -9.99 -7.32
N ASP A 61 7.08 -9.15 -7.67
CA ASP A 61 7.26 -8.54 -9.00
C ASP A 61 8.09 -9.46 -9.90
N THR A 62 7.59 -10.67 -10.13
CA THR A 62 8.24 -11.67 -11.00
C THR A 62 8.38 -11.21 -12.44
N SER A 63 7.57 -10.23 -12.84
CA SER A 63 7.61 -9.63 -14.17
C SER A 63 8.67 -8.54 -14.30
N HIS A 64 9.36 -8.18 -13.22
CA HIS A 64 10.31 -7.08 -13.15
C HIS A 64 9.76 -5.79 -13.78
N SER A 65 8.47 -5.57 -13.58
CA SER A 65 7.77 -4.43 -14.15
C SER A 65 8.08 -3.14 -13.39
N GLY A 66 8.61 -3.26 -12.17
CA GLY A 66 8.73 -2.16 -11.22
C GLY A 66 7.39 -1.71 -10.65
N LYS A 67 6.31 -2.46 -10.92
CA LYS A 67 4.93 -2.10 -10.60
C LYS A 67 4.20 -3.27 -9.96
N LEU A 68 3.33 -2.97 -9.01
CA LEU A 68 2.56 -3.97 -8.29
C LEU A 68 1.07 -3.71 -8.47
N THR A 69 0.36 -4.76 -8.82
CA THR A 69 -1.10 -4.82 -8.71
C THR A 69 -1.53 -4.82 -7.25
N PHE A 70 -2.81 -4.57 -7.00
CA PHE A 70 -3.36 -4.60 -5.64
C PHE A 70 -3.13 -5.95 -4.93
N GLU A 71 -3.25 -7.06 -5.65
CA GLU A 71 -3.04 -8.41 -5.10
C GLU A 71 -1.59 -8.65 -4.68
N GLN A 72 -0.62 -8.17 -5.48
CA GLN A 72 0.80 -8.25 -5.13
C GLN A 72 1.12 -7.35 -3.93
N TYR A 73 0.61 -6.12 -3.92
CA TYR A 73 0.75 -5.19 -2.80
C TYR A 73 0.18 -5.77 -1.50
N GLN A 74 -1.01 -6.37 -1.55
CA GLN A 74 -1.64 -7.01 -0.39
C GLN A 74 -0.77 -8.12 0.21
N LYS A 75 -0.17 -8.98 -0.63
CA LYS A 75 0.74 -10.05 -0.16
C LYS A 75 1.95 -9.50 0.59
N VAL A 76 2.53 -8.40 0.10
CA VAL A 76 3.64 -7.73 0.78
C VAL A 76 3.15 -7.18 2.13
N CYS A 77 2.02 -6.48 2.14
CA CYS A 77 1.44 -5.92 3.36
C CYS A 77 1.14 -6.99 4.43
N ASP A 78 0.64 -8.16 4.05
CA ASP A 78 0.38 -9.25 4.99
C ASP A 78 1.64 -9.86 5.63
N GLN A 79 2.81 -9.70 5.00
CA GLN A 79 4.08 -10.10 5.62
C GLN A 79 4.55 -9.12 6.69
N PHE A 80 4.29 -7.82 6.52
CA PHE A 80 4.86 -6.75 7.34
C PHE A 80 3.88 -6.09 8.32
N VAL A 81 2.58 -6.23 8.07
CA VAL A 81 1.49 -5.66 8.87
C VAL A 81 0.80 -6.82 9.58
N LYS A 82 1.51 -7.44 10.53
CA LYS A 82 1.00 -8.57 11.34
C LYS A 82 0.34 -8.12 12.65
N ASP A 83 0.74 -6.97 13.18
CA ASP A 83 0.23 -6.42 14.44
C ASP A 83 -0.68 -5.21 14.19
N THR A 84 -1.97 -5.39 14.44
CA THR A 84 -3.00 -4.33 14.37
C THR A 84 -2.87 -3.30 15.49
N SER A 85 -1.97 -3.53 16.46
CA SER A 85 -1.73 -2.63 17.59
C SER A 85 -1.27 -1.22 17.18
N ILE A 86 -0.76 -1.03 15.94
CA ILE A 86 -0.21 0.24 15.45
C ILE A 86 -1.26 1.08 14.69
N THR A 87 -2.45 0.54 14.41
CA THR A 87 -3.50 1.27 13.68
C THR A 87 -4.11 2.42 14.50
N SER A 88 -3.97 2.39 15.82
CA SER A 88 -4.44 3.46 16.72
C SER A 88 -3.74 4.80 16.45
N ALA A 89 -2.46 4.81 16.05
CA ALA A 89 -1.74 6.05 15.75
C ALA A 89 -2.12 6.67 14.39
N VAL A 90 -2.62 5.85 13.45
CA VAL A 90 -3.10 6.32 12.13
C VAL A 90 -4.47 7.00 12.24
N HIS A 91 -5.25 6.69 13.29
CA HIS A 91 -6.52 7.38 13.56
C HIS A 91 -6.32 8.84 14.02
N GLU A 92 -5.13 9.22 14.50
CA GLU A 92 -4.80 10.58 14.94
C GLU A 92 -4.03 11.43 13.91
N PHE A 93 -3.44 10.84 12.87
CA PHE A 93 -2.62 11.60 11.90
C PHE A 93 -3.36 11.93 10.60
N LYS A 94 -3.90 13.16 10.54
CA LYS A 94 -4.35 13.93 9.36
C LYS A 94 -5.60 13.39 8.63
N GLY A 95 -6.78 13.98 8.75
CA GLY A 95 -7.01 15.42 8.93
C GLY A 95 -6.42 16.27 7.78
N PHE A 96 -6.23 15.70 6.58
CA PHE A 96 -5.83 16.47 5.39
C PHE A 96 -6.70 16.08 4.20
N THR A 97 -8.01 16.22 4.41
CA THR A 97 -8.96 16.52 3.34
C THR A 97 -9.13 18.04 3.27
N ASP A 98 -8.05 18.80 3.07
CA ASP A 98 -8.14 20.06 2.34
C ASP A 98 -8.22 19.61 0.87
N PHE A 99 -9.37 19.49 0.20
CA PHE A 99 -10.34 20.55 -0.08
C PHE A 99 -9.68 21.91 -0.31
N ASP A 100 -8.76 21.97 -1.28
CA ASP A 100 -8.60 23.20 -2.05
C ASP A 100 -9.51 23.08 -3.29
N THR A 101 -10.73 23.60 -3.12
CA THR A 101 -11.53 24.11 -4.24
C THR A 101 -11.21 25.61 -4.33
N ALA A 102 -10.23 25.99 -5.13
CA ALA A 102 -9.98 27.37 -5.56
C ALA A 102 -9.13 27.27 -6.84
N THR A 103 -9.43 27.88 -7.98
CA THR A 103 -10.37 28.93 -8.42
C THR A 103 -10.67 28.67 -9.90
#